data_AF-A0A847I3G8-F1
#
_entry.id   AF-A0A847I3G8-F1
#
_cell.length_a   1.000
_cell.length_b   1.000
_cell.length_c   1.000
_cell.angle_alpha   90.00
_cell.angle_beta   90.00
_cell.angle_gamma   90.00
#
_symmetry.space_group_name_H-M   'P 1'
#
loop_
_entity.id
_entity.type
_entity.pdbx_description
1 polymer ?
#
loop_
_entity_poly.entity_id
_entity_poly.type
_entity_poly.pdbx_seq_one_letter_code
_entity_poly.pdbx_strand_id
1 'polypeptide(L)'
;MPAPFSPDGAGFESGRPARDGPRSSHESANPKRNSRGFLSARSIPLGRIRGIRIALDASWFLVFGLLTWMLAVAYYPREFPHWSSGWYWGMGAITAALLFASVLLHELGHAFVAQYYGIPVPSITLFIFGGVSQLAGEPPRAMAEFLIAVAGPLVSLALAGVFGAAAALWTEFPPVRALLLYLALINAMLVIFNLLPGFPLDGGRVFRALVWGITHNYRRATTIAARVGQAFGILLIVFGIWQMFMGNFIGGMWMAFIGWFLQTAASAQVQQVALQRLLTGHKVAEAMNTACPNVPPELTVRELVDEQVRRQGRRCFVVRRNGDTLGLLTLQGLKQAPKSEWDRTRVDSVMSPLANTSYTGPDAELWSALEQMEREGVDQLAVVASGQLVGMLSRDDVVNHMNVLRAVEGP
;
A
#
# COMPACT_ATOMS: atom_id res chain seq x y z
N MET A 1 2.02 -41.40 -76.95
CA MET A 1 0.90 -40.48 -76.62
C MET A 1 1.17 -39.93 -75.24
N PRO A 2 1.29 -38.61 -75.12
CA PRO A 2 2.64 -38.05 -74.92
C PRO A 2 2.90 -37.56 -73.50
N ALA A 3 4.19 -37.44 -73.24
CA ALA A 3 4.83 -36.94 -72.05
C ALA A 3 4.99 -35.38 -72.12
N PRO A 4 6.00 -34.76 -71.51
CA PRO A 4 5.89 -33.68 -70.53
C PRO A 4 6.30 -32.30 -71.11
N PHE A 5 6.20 -31.23 -70.34
CA PHE A 5 6.93 -29.98 -70.60
C PHE A 5 7.45 -29.37 -69.29
N SER A 6 8.77 -29.50 -69.08
CA SER A 6 9.63 -28.46 -68.47
C SER A 6 10.05 -27.47 -69.58
N PRO A 7 11.08 -26.62 -69.44
CA PRO A 7 11.64 -25.81 -68.34
C PRO A 7 11.75 -24.32 -68.76
N ASP A 8 12.25 -23.43 -67.88
CA ASP A 8 13.07 -22.23 -68.20
C ASP A 8 13.41 -21.56 -66.85
N GLY A 9 14.61 -21.15 -66.49
CA GLY A 9 15.87 -20.98 -67.22
C GLY A 9 16.57 -19.73 -66.68
N ALA A 10 17.85 -19.87 -66.29
CA ALA A 10 18.86 -18.82 -66.01
C ALA A 10 18.57 -17.81 -64.86
N GLY A 11 19.45 -17.54 -63.90
CA GLY A 11 20.91 -17.43 -63.97
C GLY A 11 21.30 -15.95 -64.03
N PHE A 12 21.84 -15.37 -62.95
CA PHE A 12 22.83 -14.28 -62.99
C PHE A 12 23.44 -14.05 -61.60
N GLU A 13 24.70 -14.44 -61.44
CA GLU A 13 25.63 -13.83 -60.48
C GLU A 13 25.98 -12.41 -60.94
N SER A 14 26.05 -11.44 -60.03
CA SER A 14 27.08 -10.37 -60.10
C SER A 14 27.10 -9.47 -58.86
N GLY A 15 28.24 -9.44 -58.16
CA GLY A 15 28.93 -8.19 -57.79
C GLY A 15 28.47 -7.38 -56.55
N ARG A 16 29.23 -7.53 -55.45
CA ARG A 16 29.80 -6.53 -54.49
C ARG A 16 29.35 -5.04 -54.57
N PRO A 17 29.41 -4.23 -53.47
CA PRO A 17 30.47 -4.25 -52.45
C PRO A 17 30.07 -3.97 -50.98
N ALA A 18 31.07 -4.19 -50.11
CA ALA A 18 31.14 -3.76 -48.73
C ALA A 18 30.94 -2.25 -48.54
N ARG A 19 30.31 -1.86 -47.42
CA ARG A 19 30.65 -0.63 -46.69
C ARG A 19 30.16 -0.69 -45.25
N ASP A 20 31.07 -0.30 -44.37
CA ASP A 20 30.98 -0.24 -42.92
C ASP A 20 29.78 0.55 -42.39
N GLY A 21 29.14 0.00 -41.36
CA GLY A 21 28.27 0.72 -40.43
C GLY A 21 28.66 0.32 -39.00
N PRO A 22 28.86 1.29 -38.08
CA PRO A 22 29.50 1.02 -36.79
C PRO A 22 28.60 0.18 -35.88
N ARG A 23 29.18 -0.88 -35.33
CA ARG A 23 28.64 -1.64 -34.20
C ARG A 23 28.57 -0.71 -32.98
N SER A 24 27.38 -0.21 -32.64
CA SER A 24 27.11 0.30 -31.31
C SER A 24 26.65 -0.87 -30.42
N SER A 25 27.46 -1.13 -29.41
CA SER A 25 27.19 -2.03 -28.30
C SER A 25 25.87 -1.66 -27.62
N HIS A 26 24.90 -2.58 -27.64
CA HIS A 26 23.77 -2.59 -26.72
C HIS A 26 24.29 -2.89 -25.31
N GLU A 27 24.77 -1.86 -24.63
CA GLU A 27 24.98 -1.89 -23.19
C GLU A 27 23.64 -1.56 -22.52
N SER A 28 23.03 -2.56 -21.88
CA SER A 28 21.78 -2.40 -21.14
C SER A 28 22.03 -1.54 -19.90
N ALA A 29 21.89 -0.23 -20.04
CA ALA A 29 21.89 0.69 -18.91
C ALA A 29 20.56 0.56 -18.16
N ASN A 30 20.59 -0.23 -17.09
CA ASN A 30 19.55 -0.37 -16.08
C ASN A 30 19.32 0.99 -15.37
N PRO A 31 18.18 1.68 -15.53
CA PRO A 31 17.96 2.93 -14.82
C PRO A 31 17.53 2.62 -13.37
N LYS A 32 18.46 2.85 -12.43
CA LYS A 32 18.18 2.90 -10.99
C LYS A 32 17.09 3.95 -10.73
N ARG A 33 15.86 3.48 -10.53
CA ARG A 33 14.68 4.26 -10.20
C ARG A 33 14.77 4.75 -8.74
N ASN A 34 15.16 6.00 -8.54
CA ASN A 34 15.10 6.71 -7.26
C ASN A 34 13.83 7.58 -7.23
N SER A 35 12.69 6.97 -6.92
CA SER A 35 11.42 7.69 -6.71
C SER A 35 11.27 8.03 -5.22
N ARG A 36 11.60 9.27 -4.83
CA ARG A 36 11.27 9.83 -3.51
C ARG A 36 9.95 10.59 -3.59
N GLY A 37 8.85 9.89 -3.32
CA GLY A 37 7.53 10.48 -3.05
C GLY A 37 7.34 10.71 -1.55
N PHE A 38 6.88 11.91 -1.19
CA PHE A 38 6.57 12.35 0.18
C PHE A 38 5.26 11.67 0.64
N LEU A 39 5.42 10.43 1.11
CA LEU A 39 4.55 9.56 1.93
C LEU A 39 5.11 8.12 1.92
N SER A 40 6.24 7.89 1.25
CA SER A 40 7.10 6.74 1.50
C SER A 40 7.68 6.86 2.91
N ALA A 41 6.95 6.33 3.90
CA ALA A 41 7.63 5.78 5.05
C ALA A 41 8.72 4.84 4.52
N ARG A 42 9.94 4.95 5.07
CA ARG A 42 11.11 4.16 4.65
C ARG A 42 10.84 2.69 4.95
N SER A 43 10.09 2.03 4.08
CA SER A 43 9.84 0.61 4.18
C SER A 43 11.06 -0.13 3.60
N ILE A 44 11.67 -0.98 4.43
CA ILE A 44 12.82 -1.79 4.05
C ILE A 44 12.28 -3.10 3.47
N PRO A 45 12.52 -3.41 2.19
CA PRO A 45 12.05 -4.67 1.61
C PRO A 45 12.83 -5.85 2.22
N LEU A 46 12.11 -6.86 2.68
CA LEU A 46 12.70 -8.12 3.18
C LEU A 46 12.78 -9.19 2.09
N GLY A 47 11.79 -9.25 1.19
CA GLY A 47 11.73 -10.28 0.16
C GLY A 47 10.37 -10.41 -0.50
N ARG A 48 10.15 -11.53 -1.18
CA ARG A 48 8.87 -11.88 -1.80
C ARG A 48 8.45 -13.31 -1.47
N ILE A 49 7.18 -13.53 -1.14
CA ILE A 49 6.58 -14.85 -0.95
C ILE A 49 5.34 -14.93 -1.83
N ARG A 50 5.26 -15.91 -2.75
CA ARG A 50 4.13 -16.06 -3.70
C ARG A 50 3.71 -14.75 -4.40
N GLY A 51 4.70 -13.95 -4.83
CA GLY A 51 4.48 -12.66 -5.49
C GLY A 51 4.13 -11.49 -4.56
N ILE A 52 3.92 -11.74 -3.26
CA ILE A 52 3.64 -10.72 -2.25
C ILE A 52 4.97 -10.11 -1.79
N ARG A 53 5.13 -8.79 -1.88
CA ARG A 53 6.31 -8.09 -1.34
C ARG A 53 6.21 -7.95 0.17
N ILE A 54 7.21 -8.41 0.91
CA ILE A 54 7.28 -8.27 2.36
C ILE A 54 8.21 -7.10 2.69
N ALA A 55 7.74 -6.17 3.50
CA ALA A 55 8.52 -5.00 3.91
C ALA A 55 8.37 -4.71 5.41
N LEU A 56 9.36 -4.01 5.97
CA LEU A 56 9.33 -3.49 7.34
C LEU A 56 9.25 -1.97 7.29
N ASP A 57 8.26 -1.39 7.96
CA ASP A 57 8.25 0.04 8.22
C ASP A 57 9.30 0.43 9.27
N ALA A 58 9.79 1.66 9.24
CA ALA A 58 10.76 2.14 10.24
C ALA A 58 10.24 2.04 11.68
N SER A 59 8.93 2.20 11.89
CA SER A 59 8.28 2.04 13.20
C SER A 59 8.37 0.60 13.75
N TRP A 60 8.62 -0.39 12.89
CA TRP A 60 8.81 -1.78 13.31
C TRP A 60 10.02 -1.94 14.24
N PHE A 61 11.13 -1.26 13.95
CA PHE A 61 12.34 -1.35 14.78
C PHE A 61 12.12 -0.80 16.19
N LEU A 62 11.27 0.23 16.32
CA LEU A 62 10.89 0.80 17.61
C LEU A 62 10.12 -0.21 18.45
N VAL A 63 9.07 -0.82 17.89
CA VAL A 63 8.26 -1.81 18.63
C VAL A 63 9.04 -3.09 18.89
N PHE A 64 9.91 -3.52 17.97
CA PHE A 64 10.82 -4.64 18.19
C PHE A 64 11.77 -4.38 19.36
N GLY A 65 12.36 -3.20 19.43
CA GLY A 65 13.21 -2.78 20.56
C GLY A 65 12.42 -2.72 21.87
N LEU A 66 11.21 -2.15 21.85
CA LEU A 66 10.34 -2.04 23.03
C LEU A 66 9.92 -3.42 23.56
N LEU A 67 9.48 -4.34 22.69
CA LEU A 67 9.11 -5.70 23.08
C LEU A 67 10.32 -6.47 23.61
N THR A 68 11.47 -6.36 22.94
CA THR A 68 12.73 -6.96 23.40
C THR A 68 13.09 -6.46 24.79
N TRP A 69 13.03 -5.15 25.02
CA TRP A 69 13.30 -4.54 26.33
C TRP A 69 12.30 -5.01 27.40
N MET A 70 11.00 -5.00 27.09
CA MET A 70 9.96 -5.47 28.02
C MET A 70 10.20 -6.93 28.41
N LEU A 71 10.53 -7.80 27.45
CA LEU A 71 10.81 -9.21 27.73
C LEU A 71 12.10 -9.39 28.53
N ALA A 72 13.16 -8.64 28.21
CA ALA A 72 14.45 -8.71 28.87
C ALA A 72 14.45 -8.12 30.30
N VAL A 73 13.58 -7.14 30.58
CA VAL A 73 13.56 -6.43 31.87
C VAL A 73 12.43 -6.89 32.79
N ALA A 74 11.28 -7.28 32.22
CA ALA A 74 10.10 -7.63 33.03
C ALA A 74 9.77 -9.13 33.02
N TYR A 75 9.81 -9.81 31.87
CA TYR A 75 9.36 -11.20 31.77
C TYR A 75 10.45 -12.19 32.20
N TYR A 76 11.57 -12.25 31.46
CA TYR A 76 12.61 -13.24 31.70
C TYR A 76 13.30 -13.12 33.07
N PRO A 77 13.54 -11.93 33.65
CA PRO A 77 14.08 -11.83 35.01
C PRO A 77 13.14 -12.34 36.10
N ARG A 78 11.83 -12.32 35.88
CA ARG A 78 10.85 -12.89 36.83
C ARG A 78 10.82 -14.41 36.77
N GLU A 79 10.92 -14.97 35.57
CA GLU A 79 10.93 -16.43 35.35
C GLU A 79 12.31 -17.06 35.67
N PHE A 80 13.41 -16.34 35.41
CA PHE A 80 14.78 -16.83 35.56
C PHE A 80 15.70 -15.80 36.25
N PRO A 81 15.59 -15.58 37.58
CA PRO A 81 16.24 -14.47 38.28
C PRO A 81 17.78 -14.42 38.23
N HIS A 82 18.43 -15.55 37.92
CA HIS A 82 19.87 -15.72 38.01
C HIS A 82 20.60 -15.69 36.67
N TRP A 83 19.94 -15.34 35.57
CA TRP A 83 20.64 -15.19 34.28
C TRP A 83 21.45 -13.89 34.22
N SER A 84 22.48 -13.93 33.38
CA SER A 84 23.22 -12.73 33.01
C SER A 84 22.38 -11.83 32.11
N SER A 85 22.68 -10.53 32.11
CA SER A 85 21.99 -9.55 31.26
C SER A 85 21.99 -9.95 29.78
N GLY A 86 23.09 -10.54 29.29
CA GLY A 86 23.19 -10.98 27.90
C GLY A 86 22.13 -12.04 27.53
N TRP A 87 21.84 -12.97 28.43
CA TRP A 87 20.80 -13.98 28.21
C TRP A 87 19.40 -13.39 28.19
N TYR A 88 19.09 -12.44 29.07
CA TYR A 88 17.79 -11.76 29.04
C TYR A 88 17.54 -11.03 27.72
N TRP A 89 18.54 -10.26 27.25
CA TRP A 89 18.44 -9.54 25.98
C TRP A 89 18.39 -10.48 24.77
N GLY A 90 19.20 -11.55 24.77
CA GLY A 90 19.20 -12.56 23.71
C GLY A 90 17.85 -13.28 23.59
N MET A 91 17.33 -13.80 24.70
CA MET A 91 16.03 -14.50 24.73
C MET A 91 14.88 -13.54 24.43
N GLY A 92 14.93 -12.30 24.94
CA GLY A 92 13.97 -11.25 24.61
C GLY A 92 13.91 -10.98 23.11
N ALA A 93 15.07 -10.81 22.45
CA ALA A 93 15.15 -10.53 21.02
C ALA A 93 14.66 -11.71 20.17
N ILE A 94 15.04 -12.94 20.52
CA ILE A 94 14.59 -14.15 19.82
C ILE A 94 13.07 -14.30 19.94
N THR A 95 12.52 -14.12 21.14
CA THR A 95 11.08 -14.21 21.37
C THR A 95 10.33 -13.14 20.60
N ALA A 96 10.81 -11.88 20.64
CA ALA A 96 10.24 -10.79 19.86
C ALA A 96 10.25 -11.08 18.35
N ALA A 97 11.37 -11.60 17.82
CA ALA A 97 11.48 -11.96 16.40
C ALA A 97 10.47 -13.05 16.00
N LEU A 98 10.30 -14.07 16.85
CA LEU A 98 9.33 -15.16 16.62
C LEU A 98 7.87 -14.70 16.74
N LEU A 99 7.59 -13.70 17.60
CA LEU A 99 6.27 -13.05 17.63
C LEU A 99 5.97 -12.32 16.32
N PHE A 100 6.91 -11.54 15.79
CA PHE A 100 6.72 -10.90 14.48
C PHE A 100 6.61 -11.90 13.34
N ALA A 101 7.35 -13.01 13.40
CA ALA A 101 7.17 -14.11 12.46
C ALA A 101 5.76 -14.72 12.55
N SER A 102 5.21 -14.85 13.76
CA SER A 102 3.83 -15.31 13.97
C SER A 102 2.80 -14.33 13.38
N VAL A 103 2.99 -13.02 13.57
CA VAL A 103 2.14 -11.98 12.95
C VAL A 103 2.26 -12.01 11.42
N LEU A 104 3.46 -12.18 10.88
CA LEU A 104 3.63 -12.33 9.44
C LEU A 104 2.92 -13.57 8.89
N LEU A 105 2.99 -14.71 9.59
CA LEU A 105 2.27 -15.92 9.21
C LEU A 105 0.75 -15.74 9.27
N HIS A 106 0.25 -15.01 10.28
CA HIS A 106 -1.14 -14.60 10.37
C HIS A 106 -1.59 -13.80 9.13
N GLU A 107 -0.84 -12.76 8.75
CA GLU A 107 -1.10 -11.97 7.55
C GLU A 107 -1.01 -12.80 6.26
N LEU A 108 -0.05 -13.72 6.18
CA LEU A 108 0.08 -14.64 5.05
C LEU A 108 -1.13 -15.58 4.95
N GLY A 109 -1.74 -15.97 6.08
CA GLY A 109 -3.01 -16.70 6.10
C GLY A 109 -4.11 -15.97 5.35
N HIS A 110 -4.33 -14.69 5.67
CA HIS A 110 -5.27 -13.84 4.93
C HIS A 110 -4.90 -13.73 3.45
N ALA A 111 -3.63 -13.45 3.17
CA ALA A 111 -3.16 -13.18 1.82
C ALA A 111 -3.30 -14.39 0.90
N PHE A 112 -2.98 -15.60 1.37
CA PHE A 112 -3.09 -16.81 0.57
C PHE A 112 -4.55 -17.15 0.24
N VAL A 113 -5.48 -16.98 1.18
CA VAL A 113 -6.91 -17.18 0.91
C VAL A 113 -7.44 -16.08 -0.03
N ALA A 114 -6.97 -14.84 0.10
CA ALA A 114 -7.33 -13.76 -0.82
C ALA A 114 -6.86 -14.05 -2.26
N GLN A 115 -5.61 -14.49 -2.41
CA GLN A 115 -5.05 -14.90 -3.71
C GLN A 115 -5.81 -16.08 -4.33
N TYR A 116 -6.28 -17.03 -3.52
CA TYR A 116 -7.13 -18.13 -3.99
C TYR A 116 -8.44 -17.62 -4.62
N TYR A 117 -9.02 -16.53 -4.08
CA TYR A 117 -10.18 -15.87 -4.65
C TYR A 117 -9.87 -14.87 -5.78
N GLY A 118 -8.62 -14.84 -6.26
CA GLY A 118 -8.20 -13.96 -7.34
C GLY A 118 -7.98 -12.49 -6.94
N ILE A 119 -7.93 -12.20 -5.63
CA ILE A 119 -7.69 -10.84 -5.13
C ILE A 119 -6.18 -10.61 -5.06
N PRO A 120 -5.61 -9.65 -5.81
CA PRO A 120 -4.18 -9.37 -5.76
C PRO A 120 -3.78 -8.81 -4.39
N VAL A 121 -2.64 -9.29 -3.87
CA VAL A 121 -2.03 -8.82 -2.62
C VAL A 121 -0.61 -8.31 -2.93
N PRO A 122 -0.43 -7.01 -3.28
CA PRO A 122 0.85 -6.51 -3.76
C PRO A 122 1.95 -6.47 -2.70
N SER A 123 1.58 -6.28 -1.43
CA SER A 123 2.53 -6.22 -0.31
C SER A 123 1.91 -6.48 1.05
N ILE A 124 2.74 -6.98 1.96
CA ILE A 124 2.51 -7.03 3.42
C ILE A 124 3.61 -6.20 4.07
N THR A 125 3.23 -5.22 4.87
CA THR A 125 4.17 -4.37 5.61
C THR A 125 3.98 -4.54 7.11
N LEU A 126 5.05 -4.87 7.84
CA LEU A 126 5.04 -4.91 9.30
C LEU A 126 5.40 -3.53 9.86
N PHE A 127 4.67 -3.07 10.87
CA PHE A 127 4.79 -1.76 11.49
C PHE A 127 4.39 -1.83 12.98
N ILE A 128 4.37 -0.70 13.69
CA ILE A 128 4.15 -0.65 15.14
C ILE A 128 2.86 -1.33 15.65
N PHE A 129 1.78 -1.32 14.87
CA PHE A 129 0.50 -1.92 15.27
C PHE A 129 0.28 -3.35 14.72
N GLY A 130 1.27 -3.96 14.09
CA GLY A 130 1.18 -5.33 13.55
C GLY A 130 1.60 -5.43 12.09
N GLY A 131 0.87 -6.22 11.30
CA GLY A 131 1.03 -6.28 9.85
C GLY A 131 -0.16 -5.65 9.14
N VAL A 132 0.07 -4.99 8.01
CA VAL A 132 -0.99 -4.56 7.10
C VAL A 132 -0.76 -5.21 5.75
N SER A 133 -1.73 -6.02 5.33
CA SER A 133 -1.83 -6.56 3.99
C SER A 133 -2.58 -5.58 3.09
N GLN A 134 -1.97 -5.20 1.96
CA GLN A 134 -2.63 -4.40 0.94
C GLN A 134 -3.42 -5.34 0.02
N LEU A 135 -4.75 -5.27 0.06
CA LEU A 135 -5.61 -6.00 -0.87
C LEU A 135 -6.04 -5.05 -1.98
N ALA A 136 -5.76 -5.41 -3.23
CA ALA A 136 -6.11 -4.62 -4.41
C ALA A 136 -7.42 -5.13 -5.03
N GLY A 137 -8.52 -5.03 -4.28
CA GLY A 137 -9.86 -5.39 -4.74
C GLY A 137 -10.81 -5.79 -3.61
N GLU A 138 -12.10 -5.81 -3.92
CA GLU A 138 -13.15 -6.26 -3.02
C GLU A 138 -13.38 -7.78 -3.14
N PRO A 139 -13.76 -8.48 -2.05
CA PRO A 139 -14.11 -9.89 -2.13
C PRO A 139 -15.32 -10.14 -3.06
N PRO A 140 -15.34 -11.23 -3.84
CA PRO A 140 -16.41 -11.48 -4.81
C PRO A 140 -17.77 -11.82 -4.17
N ARG A 141 -17.77 -12.30 -2.93
CA ARG A 141 -18.98 -12.69 -2.18
C ARG A 141 -18.71 -12.71 -0.68
N ALA A 142 -19.78 -12.61 0.11
CA ALA A 142 -19.74 -12.65 1.59
C ALA A 142 -18.92 -13.80 2.15
N MET A 143 -19.11 -15.01 1.62
CA MET A 143 -18.35 -16.18 2.08
C MET A 143 -16.84 -16.09 1.76
N ALA A 144 -16.45 -15.44 0.66
CA ALA A 144 -15.04 -15.22 0.38
C ALA A 144 -14.43 -14.26 1.41
N GLU A 145 -15.15 -13.18 1.76
CA GLU A 145 -14.71 -12.28 2.83
C GLU A 145 -14.58 -13.00 4.18
N PHE A 146 -15.58 -13.81 4.55
CA PHE A 146 -15.57 -14.59 5.78
C PHE A 146 -14.34 -15.51 5.86
N LEU A 147 -14.08 -16.29 4.80
CA LEU A 147 -12.96 -17.22 4.77
C LEU A 147 -11.61 -16.50 4.78
N ILE A 148 -11.49 -15.37 4.07
CA ILE A 148 -10.29 -14.52 4.13
C ILE A 148 -10.10 -14.02 5.56
N ALA A 149 -11.13 -13.47 6.20
CA ALA A 149 -11.03 -12.89 7.54
C ALA A 149 -10.74 -13.92 8.64
N VAL A 150 -11.22 -15.16 8.51
CA VAL A 150 -10.95 -16.22 9.49
C VAL A 150 -9.58 -16.89 9.27
N ALA A 151 -8.98 -16.77 8.09
CA ALA A 151 -7.72 -17.44 7.74
C ALA A 151 -6.55 -17.07 8.67
N GLY A 152 -6.32 -15.79 8.95
CA GLY A 152 -5.28 -15.34 9.88
C GLY A 152 -5.50 -15.87 11.30
N PRO A 153 -6.69 -15.67 11.91
CA PRO A 153 -7.04 -16.27 13.20
C PRO A 153 -6.83 -17.79 13.26
N LEU A 154 -7.14 -18.53 12.20
CA LEU A 154 -6.87 -19.98 12.15
C LEU A 154 -5.36 -20.28 12.14
N VAL A 155 -4.56 -19.50 11.43
CA VAL A 155 -3.09 -19.64 11.46
C VAL A 155 -2.56 -19.35 12.86
N SER A 156 -3.00 -18.27 13.52
CA SER A 156 -2.60 -17.97 14.90
C SER A 156 -3.05 -19.04 15.89
N LEU A 157 -4.25 -19.59 15.72
CA LEU A 157 -4.74 -20.70 16.56
C LEU A 157 -3.88 -21.95 16.36
N ALA A 158 -3.53 -22.28 15.12
CA ALA A 158 -2.65 -23.40 14.81
C ALA A 158 -1.25 -23.18 15.41
N LEU A 159 -0.69 -21.98 15.31
CA LEU A 159 0.59 -21.62 15.93
C LEU A 159 0.53 -21.74 17.45
N ALA A 160 -0.56 -21.29 18.08
CA ALA A 160 -0.76 -21.46 19.52
C ALA A 160 -0.74 -22.94 19.93
N GLY A 161 -1.44 -23.80 19.19
CA GLY A 161 -1.44 -25.25 19.40
C GLY A 161 -0.07 -25.88 19.19
N VAL A 162 0.64 -25.51 18.11
CA VAL A 162 1.98 -26.03 17.80
C VAL A 162 3.00 -25.63 18.87
N PHE A 163 3.03 -24.36 19.28
CA PHE A 163 3.95 -23.91 20.33
C PHE A 163 3.61 -24.53 21.68
N GLY A 164 2.32 -24.67 22.01
CA GLY A 164 1.87 -25.35 23.23
C GLY A 164 2.28 -26.83 23.25
N ALA A 165 2.09 -27.55 22.14
CA ALA A 165 2.53 -28.94 22.00
C ALA A 165 4.05 -29.07 22.06
N ALA A 166 4.79 -28.18 21.39
CA ALA A 166 6.25 -28.16 21.46
C ALA A 166 6.75 -27.89 22.89
N ALA A 167 6.09 -26.99 23.63
CA ALA A 167 6.41 -26.72 25.03
C ALA A 167 6.23 -27.95 25.94
N ALA A 168 5.26 -28.82 25.62
CA ALA A 168 5.04 -30.08 26.34
C ALA A 168 6.14 -31.13 26.06
N LEU A 169 6.84 -31.03 24.93
CA LEU A 169 7.95 -31.93 24.57
C LEU A 169 9.31 -31.45 25.10
N TRP A 170 9.45 -30.15 25.40
CA TRP A 170 10.72 -29.52 25.82
C TRP A 170 10.75 -29.22 27.33
N THR A 171 10.27 -30.13 28.17
CA THR A 171 10.21 -29.94 29.64
C THR A 171 11.59 -29.76 30.28
N GLU A 172 12.59 -30.46 29.76
CA GLU A 172 13.97 -30.43 30.26
C GLU A 172 14.75 -29.16 29.89
N PHE A 173 14.16 -28.27 29.09
CA PHE A 173 14.76 -27.00 28.71
C PHE A 173 13.86 -25.83 29.14
N PRO A 174 13.88 -25.45 30.43
CA PRO A 174 13.04 -24.39 30.98
C PRO A 174 13.04 -23.07 30.17
N PRO A 175 14.20 -22.55 29.69
CA PRO A 175 14.24 -21.32 28.88
C PRO A 175 13.41 -21.42 27.60
N VAL A 176 13.57 -22.53 26.88
CA VAL A 176 12.90 -22.79 25.59
C VAL A 176 11.41 -23.04 25.83
N ARG A 177 11.07 -23.78 26.88
CA ARG A 177 9.69 -24.01 27.28
C ARG A 177 8.97 -22.70 27.63
N ALA A 178 9.59 -21.81 28.40
CA ALA A 178 9.02 -20.51 28.73
C ALA A 178 8.76 -19.66 27.47
N LEU A 179 9.73 -19.61 26.56
CA LEU A 179 9.57 -18.95 25.26
C LEU A 179 8.39 -19.54 24.47
N LEU A 180 8.30 -20.86 24.36
CA LEU A 180 7.23 -21.53 23.60
C LEU A 180 5.85 -21.30 24.24
N LEU A 181 5.75 -21.37 25.57
CA LEU A 181 4.51 -21.06 26.28
C LEU A 181 4.10 -19.59 26.09
N TYR A 182 5.07 -18.67 26.10
CA TYR A 182 4.82 -17.27 25.81
C TYR A 182 4.29 -17.07 24.38
N LEU A 183 4.92 -17.69 23.38
CA LEU A 183 4.45 -17.65 21.99
C LEU A 183 3.06 -18.26 21.83
N ALA A 184 2.79 -19.37 22.52
CA ALA A 184 1.47 -20.01 22.50
C ALA A 184 0.40 -19.09 23.09
N LEU A 185 0.69 -18.48 24.25
CA LEU A 185 -0.21 -17.55 24.93
C LEU A 185 -0.50 -16.33 24.05
N ILE A 186 0.53 -15.69 23.49
CA ILE A 186 0.33 -14.49 22.68
C ILE A 186 -0.41 -14.81 21.38
N ASN A 187 -0.15 -15.94 20.72
CA ASN A 187 -0.93 -16.35 19.55
C ASN A 187 -2.39 -16.63 19.91
N ALA A 188 -2.67 -17.25 21.05
CA ALA A 188 -4.05 -17.44 21.53
C ALA A 188 -4.74 -16.10 21.86
N MET A 189 -4.02 -15.18 22.52
CA MET A 189 -4.51 -13.81 22.75
C MET A 189 -4.77 -13.08 21.44
N LEU A 190 -3.89 -13.20 20.45
CA LEU A 190 -4.05 -12.60 19.12
C LEU A 190 -5.33 -13.08 18.45
N VAL A 191 -5.69 -14.37 18.56
CA VAL A 191 -6.97 -14.90 18.08
C VAL A 191 -8.15 -14.23 18.79
N ILE A 192 -8.12 -14.18 20.12
CA ILE A 192 -9.21 -13.59 20.92
C ILE A 192 -9.40 -12.12 20.57
N PHE A 193 -8.32 -11.34 20.55
CA PHE A 193 -8.37 -9.93 20.23
C PHE A 193 -8.78 -9.69 18.77
N ASN A 194 -8.20 -10.41 17.80
CA ASN A 194 -8.55 -10.21 16.39
C ASN A 194 -9.96 -10.68 16.06
N LEU A 195 -10.58 -11.60 16.82
CA LEU A 195 -11.97 -12.00 16.60
C LEU A 195 -13.01 -11.11 17.30
N LEU A 196 -12.61 -10.05 18.00
CA LEU A 196 -13.55 -9.09 18.57
C LEU A 196 -14.36 -8.40 17.45
N PRO A 197 -15.68 -8.19 17.64
CA PRO A 197 -16.55 -7.62 16.63
C PRO A 197 -16.34 -6.10 16.51
N GLY A 198 -15.34 -5.70 15.73
CA GLY A 198 -15.09 -4.28 15.46
C GLY A 198 -13.93 -4.05 14.49
N PHE A 199 -14.07 -3.08 13.59
CA PHE A 199 -12.94 -2.65 12.77
C PHE A 199 -11.86 -1.96 13.62
N PRO A 200 -10.57 -2.12 13.28
CA PRO A 200 -10.02 -2.74 12.07
C PRO A 200 -9.73 -4.25 12.20
N LEU A 201 -10.20 -4.89 13.28
CA LEU A 201 -9.90 -6.29 13.60
C LEU A 201 -10.61 -7.26 12.64
N ASP A 202 -10.09 -8.48 12.52
CA ASP A 202 -10.64 -9.51 11.65
C ASP A 202 -12.08 -9.88 12.00
N GLY A 203 -12.43 -9.89 13.27
CA GLY A 203 -13.78 -10.15 13.79
C GLY A 203 -14.78 -9.11 13.29
N GLY A 204 -14.34 -7.87 13.04
CA GLY A 204 -15.14 -6.86 12.35
C GLY A 204 -15.44 -7.25 10.90
N ARG A 205 -14.46 -7.82 10.18
CA ARG A 205 -14.64 -8.34 8.81
C ARG A 205 -15.47 -9.62 8.79
N VAL A 206 -15.28 -10.52 9.75
CA VAL A 206 -16.13 -11.70 9.95
C VAL A 206 -17.58 -11.27 10.17
N PHE A 207 -17.82 -10.35 11.09
CA PHE A 207 -19.16 -9.82 11.37
C PHE A 207 -19.76 -9.13 10.13
N ARG A 208 -18.97 -8.31 9.43
CA ARG A 208 -19.37 -7.69 8.18
C ARG A 208 -19.76 -8.70 7.10
N ALA A 209 -18.98 -9.77 6.93
CA ALA A 209 -19.29 -10.83 5.99
C ALA A 209 -20.62 -11.51 6.33
N LEU A 210 -20.92 -11.75 7.61
CA LEU A 210 -22.21 -12.29 8.06
C LEU A 210 -23.37 -11.33 7.75
N VAL A 211 -23.22 -10.04 8.10
CA VAL A 211 -24.23 -9.02 7.80
C VAL A 211 -24.42 -8.85 6.30
N TRP A 212 -23.35 -8.94 5.51
CA TRP A 212 -23.42 -8.87 4.05
C TRP A 212 -24.17 -10.08 3.48
N GLY A 213 -23.91 -11.28 3.97
CA GLY A 213 -24.65 -12.49 3.57
C GLY A 213 -26.16 -12.38 3.82
N ILE A 214 -26.56 -11.71 4.91
CA ILE A 214 -27.98 -11.49 5.24
C ILE A 214 -28.57 -10.35 4.39
N THR A 215 -27.90 -9.21 4.35
CA THR A 215 -28.44 -7.98 3.74
C THR A 215 -28.28 -7.92 2.23
N HIS A 216 -27.44 -8.78 1.65
CA HIS A 216 -27.03 -8.77 0.23
C HIS A 216 -26.46 -7.42 -0.23
N ASN A 217 -26.02 -6.57 0.71
CA ASN A 217 -25.53 -5.23 0.43
C ASN A 217 -24.23 -4.98 1.20
N TYR A 218 -23.11 -5.12 0.50
CA TYR A 218 -21.75 -4.94 1.04
C TYR A 218 -21.62 -3.61 1.78
N ARG A 219 -22.11 -2.53 1.19
CA ARG A 219 -22.03 -1.17 1.73
C ARG A 219 -22.77 -1.02 3.06
N ARG A 220 -24.00 -1.55 3.14
CA ARG A 220 -24.78 -1.54 4.40
C ARG A 220 -24.07 -2.36 5.47
N ALA A 221 -23.53 -3.53 5.11
CA ALA A 221 -22.77 -4.37 6.03
C ALA A 221 -21.53 -3.65 6.57
N THR A 222 -20.78 -2.92 5.74
CA THR A 222 -19.63 -2.12 6.19
C THR A 222 -20.03 -1.04 7.17
N THR A 223 -21.11 -0.31 6.90
CA THR A 223 -21.61 0.72 7.83
C THR A 223 -22.07 0.12 9.16
N ILE A 224 -22.77 -1.01 9.15
CA ILE A 224 -23.22 -1.69 10.37
C ILE A 224 -22.02 -2.20 11.18
N ALA A 225 -21.08 -2.89 10.55
CA ALA A 225 -19.88 -3.39 11.21
C ALA A 225 -19.00 -2.28 11.80
N ALA A 226 -18.87 -1.15 11.08
CA ALA A 226 -18.17 0.01 11.60
C ALA A 226 -18.86 0.61 12.83
N ARG A 227 -20.20 0.76 12.81
CA ARG A 227 -20.96 1.28 13.98
C ARG A 227 -20.85 0.36 15.19
N VAL A 228 -20.89 -0.96 14.99
CA VAL A 228 -20.67 -1.93 16.08
C VAL A 228 -19.25 -1.80 16.64
N GLY A 229 -18.24 -1.68 15.78
CA GLY A 229 -16.86 -1.43 16.22
C GLY A 229 -16.69 -0.11 16.99
N GLN A 230 -17.36 0.96 16.56
CA GLN A 230 -17.37 2.25 17.26
C GLN A 230 -18.04 2.12 18.65
N ALA A 231 -19.19 1.46 18.73
CA ALA A 231 -19.87 1.20 20.00
C ALA A 231 -18.97 0.40 20.96
N PHE A 232 -18.29 -0.63 20.45
CA PHE A 232 -17.32 -1.42 21.22
C PHE A 232 -16.11 -0.57 21.67
N GLY A 233 -15.57 0.29 20.81
CA GLY A 233 -14.50 1.23 21.16
C GLY A 233 -14.91 2.19 22.29
N ILE A 234 -16.12 2.75 22.22
CA ILE A 234 -16.68 3.60 23.29
C ILE A 234 -16.82 2.82 24.60
N LEU A 235 -17.31 1.58 24.55
CA LEU A 235 -17.42 0.73 25.74
C LEU A 235 -16.06 0.49 26.39
N LEU A 236 -15.00 0.24 25.61
CA LEU A 236 -13.64 0.09 26.13
C LEU A 236 -13.10 1.38 26.75
N ILE A 237 -13.43 2.55 26.19
CA ILE A 237 -13.06 3.85 26.78
C ILE A 237 -13.74 4.04 28.13
N VAL A 238 -15.06 3.84 28.20
CA VAL A 238 -15.83 4.00 29.43
C VAL A 238 -15.34 3.01 30.50
N PHE A 239 -15.10 1.76 30.12
CA PHE A 239 -14.58 0.73 31.01
C PHE A 239 -13.14 1.04 31.47
N GLY A 240 -12.29 1.58 30.59
CA GLY A 240 -10.95 2.05 30.91
C GLY A 240 -10.96 3.17 31.93
N ILE A 241 -11.79 4.19 31.71
CA ILE A 241 -11.98 5.30 32.65
C ILE A 241 -12.47 4.78 34.01
N TRP A 242 -13.45 3.86 34.00
CA TRP A 242 -13.94 3.24 35.22
C TRP A 242 -12.83 2.48 36.00
N GLN A 243 -11.98 1.71 35.31
CA GLN A 243 -10.83 1.04 35.94
C GLN A 243 -9.83 2.03 36.54
N MET A 244 -9.63 3.20 35.94
CA MET A 244 -8.77 4.24 36.50
C MET A 244 -9.31 4.74 37.85
N PHE A 245 -10.62 4.92 37.97
CA PHE A 245 -11.26 5.29 39.23
C PHE A 245 -11.23 4.16 40.29
N MET A 246 -11.13 2.90 39.86
CA MET A 246 -11.01 1.72 40.74
C MET A 246 -9.56 1.39 41.15
N GLY A 247 -8.61 2.29 40.88
CA GLY A 247 -7.21 2.15 41.29
C GLY A 247 -6.28 1.47 40.27
N ASN A 248 -6.80 0.95 39.16
CA ASN A 248 -5.98 0.41 38.07
C ASN A 248 -5.74 1.47 36.99
N PHE A 249 -4.97 2.49 37.33
CA PHE A 249 -4.73 3.64 36.44
C PHE A 249 -4.06 3.25 35.12
N ILE A 250 -3.01 2.44 35.17
CA ILE A 250 -2.24 2.04 33.98
C ILE A 250 -3.08 1.13 33.07
N GLY A 251 -3.74 0.12 33.64
CA GLY A 251 -4.59 -0.78 32.86
C GLY A 251 -5.80 -0.06 32.25
N GLY A 252 -6.42 0.84 33.02
CA GLY A 252 -7.53 1.66 32.55
C GLY A 252 -7.13 2.62 31.41
N MET A 253 -5.98 3.30 31.54
CA MET A 253 -5.41 4.14 30.49
C MET A 253 -5.13 3.35 29.21
N TRP A 254 -4.56 2.15 29.34
CA TRP A 254 -4.28 1.27 28.20
C TRP A 254 -5.56 0.83 27.46
N MET A 255 -6.60 0.44 28.20
CA MET A 255 -7.88 0.10 27.58
C MET A 255 -8.56 1.30 26.92
N ALA A 256 -8.50 2.48 27.53
CA ALA A 256 -9.04 3.70 26.93
C ALA A 256 -8.29 4.07 25.64
N PHE A 257 -6.98 3.91 25.61
CA PHE A 257 -6.17 4.08 24.41
C PHE A 257 -6.57 3.09 23.30
N ILE A 258 -6.73 1.79 23.62
CA ILE A 258 -7.21 0.79 22.65
C ILE A 258 -8.59 1.16 22.11
N GLY A 259 -9.52 1.56 22.99
CA GLY A 259 -10.86 1.96 22.57
C GLY A 259 -10.86 3.19 21.66
N TRP A 260 -10.03 4.19 21.96
CA TRP A 260 -9.84 5.37 21.10
C TRP A 260 -9.20 5.03 19.75
N PHE A 261 -8.22 4.12 19.73
CA PHE A 261 -7.62 3.63 18.50
C PHE A 261 -8.65 2.91 17.61
N LEU A 262 -9.46 2.01 18.19
CA LEU A 262 -10.55 1.32 17.48
C LEU A 262 -11.56 2.32 16.91
N GLN A 263 -11.94 3.34 17.69
CA GLN A 263 -12.84 4.40 17.23
C GLN A 263 -12.29 5.14 16.00
N THR A 264 -10.99 5.46 16.03
CA THR A 264 -10.31 6.20 14.96
C THR A 264 -10.22 5.34 13.70
N ALA A 265 -9.82 4.08 13.83
CA ALA A 265 -9.72 3.14 12.72
C ALA A 265 -11.08 2.81 12.08
N ALA A 266 -12.12 2.55 12.89
CA ALA A 266 -13.47 2.32 12.38
C ALA A 266 -14.02 3.53 11.63
N SER A 267 -13.74 4.74 12.11
CA SER A 267 -14.15 5.99 11.45
C SER A 267 -13.45 6.21 10.12
N ALA A 268 -12.15 5.89 10.04
CA ALA A 268 -11.39 5.95 8.79
C ALA A 268 -11.98 5.03 7.71
N GLN A 269 -12.42 3.82 8.08
CA GLN A 269 -13.06 2.89 7.13
C GLN A 269 -14.38 3.43 6.57
N VAL A 270 -15.21 4.06 7.42
CA VAL A 270 -16.48 4.68 6.97
C VAL A 270 -16.20 5.85 6.03
N GLN A 271 -15.21 6.68 6.35
CA GLN A 271 -14.81 7.79 5.49
C GLN A 271 -14.28 7.32 4.14
N GLN A 272 -13.52 6.23 4.08
CA GLN A 272 -13.05 5.65 2.82
C GLN A 272 -14.22 5.17 1.95
N VAL A 273 -15.21 4.47 2.52
CA VAL A 273 -16.41 4.05 1.78
C VAL A 273 -17.24 5.25 1.32
N ALA A 274 -17.36 6.29 2.15
CA ALA A 274 -18.06 7.51 1.78
C ALA A 274 -17.34 8.24 0.62
N LEU A 275 -16.02 8.29 0.66
CA LEU A 275 -15.19 8.84 -0.41
C LEU A 275 -15.37 8.06 -1.71
N GLN A 276 -15.27 6.73 -1.64
CA GLN A 276 -15.50 5.86 -2.79
C GLN A 276 -16.90 6.10 -3.36
N ARG A 277 -17.95 6.21 -2.53
CA ARG A 277 -19.32 6.52 -2.99
C ARG A 277 -19.40 7.83 -3.77
N LEU A 278 -18.77 8.88 -3.28
CA LEU A 278 -18.76 10.20 -3.94
C LEU A 278 -18.02 10.16 -5.29
N LEU A 279 -17.05 9.26 -5.46
CA LEU A 279 -16.23 9.20 -6.67
C LEU A 279 -16.69 8.12 -7.68
N THR A 280 -17.43 7.11 -7.21
CA THR A 280 -17.92 6.02 -8.06
C THR A 280 -19.02 6.55 -8.98
N GLY A 281 -18.89 6.31 -10.28
CA GLY A 281 -19.82 6.83 -11.30
C GLY A 281 -19.35 8.14 -11.94
N HIS A 282 -18.33 8.80 -11.39
CA HIS A 282 -17.69 9.96 -11.99
C HIS A 282 -16.49 9.55 -12.85
N LYS A 283 -16.34 10.22 -13.98
CA LYS A 283 -15.23 9.98 -14.92
C LYS A 283 -14.06 10.92 -14.71
N VAL A 284 -12.87 10.49 -15.10
CA VAL A 284 -11.67 11.34 -15.14
C VAL A 284 -11.91 12.62 -15.93
N ALA A 285 -12.67 12.56 -17.02
CA ALA A 285 -13.00 13.73 -17.84
C ALA A 285 -13.71 14.87 -17.09
N GLU A 286 -14.43 14.57 -16.00
CA GLU A 286 -15.20 15.55 -15.21
C GLU A 286 -14.33 16.32 -14.19
N ALA A 287 -13.21 15.71 -13.78
CA ALA A 287 -12.30 16.28 -12.79
C ALA A 287 -10.98 16.75 -13.40
N MET A 288 -10.57 16.23 -14.57
CA MET A 288 -9.27 16.55 -15.16
C MET A 288 -9.11 18.03 -15.52
N ASN A 289 -7.89 18.52 -15.39
CA ASN A 289 -7.51 19.82 -15.89
C ASN A 289 -7.13 19.73 -17.38
N THR A 290 -7.91 20.38 -18.24
CA THR A 290 -7.68 20.46 -19.69
C THR A 290 -6.86 21.68 -20.09
N ALA A 291 -6.68 22.64 -19.19
CA ALA A 291 -6.04 23.94 -19.46
C ALA A 291 -4.51 23.93 -19.24
N CYS A 292 -3.85 22.80 -19.50
CA CYS A 292 -2.39 22.72 -19.45
C CYS A 292 -1.79 23.42 -20.69
N PRO A 293 -1.08 24.54 -20.53
CA PRO A 293 -0.46 25.23 -21.65
C PRO A 293 0.66 24.40 -22.27
N ASN A 294 0.80 24.55 -23.58
CA ASN A 294 1.91 23.97 -24.33
C ASN A 294 3.14 24.86 -24.17
N VAL A 295 4.27 24.23 -23.84
CA VAL A 295 5.55 24.90 -23.62
C VAL A 295 6.58 24.33 -24.60
N PRO A 296 7.35 25.17 -25.30
CA PRO A 296 8.41 24.69 -26.18
C PRO A 296 9.58 24.12 -25.35
N PRO A 297 10.22 23.03 -25.80
CA PRO A 297 11.31 22.37 -25.07
C PRO A 297 12.56 23.25 -24.90
N GLU A 298 12.72 24.27 -25.73
CA GLU A 298 13.83 25.24 -25.68
C GLU A 298 13.67 26.29 -24.58
N LEU A 299 12.46 26.45 -24.02
CA LEU A 299 12.19 27.47 -23.01
C LEU A 299 13.06 27.22 -21.76
N THR A 300 13.56 28.29 -21.16
CA THR A 300 14.30 28.16 -19.89
C THR A 300 13.34 27.94 -18.73
N VAL A 301 13.82 27.26 -17.68
CA VAL A 301 13.06 27.07 -16.44
C VAL A 301 12.69 28.41 -15.81
N ARG A 302 13.57 29.42 -15.88
CA ARG A 302 13.25 30.74 -15.32
C ARG A 302 12.07 31.41 -16.03
N GLU A 303 12.12 31.50 -17.35
CA GLU A 303 11.05 32.13 -18.13
C GLU A 303 9.70 31.44 -17.87
N LEU A 304 9.70 30.10 -17.81
CA LEU A 304 8.49 29.36 -17.48
C LEU A 304 7.94 29.69 -16.09
N VAL A 305 8.81 29.74 -15.07
CA VAL A 305 8.38 30.02 -13.69
C VAL A 305 7.85 31.43 -13.56
N ASP A 306 8.50 32.42 -14.14
CA ASP A 306 8.10 33.82 -13.98
C ASP A 306 6.83 34.15 -14.75
N GLU A 307 6.68 33.64 -15.98
CA GLU A 307 5.50 33.94 -16.81
C GLU A 307 4.29 33.05 -16.53
N GLN A 308 4.50 31.74 -16.31
CA GLN A 308 3.38 30.81 -16.24
C GLN A 308 3.06 30.40 -14.80
N VAL A 309 4.07 30.17 -13.96
CA VAL A 309 3.85 29.75 -12.57
C VAL A 309 3.49 30.95 -11.69
N ARG A 310 4.29 32.03 -11.70
CA ARG A 310 4.07 33.20 -10.83
C ARG A 310 2.95 34.10 -11.31
N ARG A 311 2.94 34.43 -12.61
CA ARG A 311 1.98 35.38 -13.19
C ARG A 311 0.60 34.76 -13.42
N GLN A 312 0.54 33.52 -13.93
CA GLN A 312 -0.73 32.87 -14.27
C GLN A 312 -1.17 31.79 -13.28
N GLY A 313 -0.37 31.49 -12.26
CA GLY A 313 -0.72 30.51 -11.22
C GLY A 313 -0.82 29.06 -11.72
N ARG A 314 -0.31 28.75 -12.93
CA ARG A 314 -0.46 27.43 -13.54
C ARG A 314 0.50 26.42 -12.91
N ARG A 315 0.03 25.18 -12.76
CA ARG A 315 0.75 24.10 -12.07
C ARG A 315 1.07 22.89 -12.97
N CYS A 316 0.54 22.87 -14.18
CA CYS A 316 0.69 21.82 -15.18
C CYS A 316 1.24 22.41 -16.47
N PHE A 317 2.18 21.73 -17.13
CA PHE A 317 2.77 22.15 -18.41
C PHE A 317 3.00 20.94 -19.32
N VAL A 318 2.65 21.08 -20.60
CA VAL A 318 2.88 20.04 -21.60
C VAL A 318 4.02 20.48 -22.50
N VAL A 319 5.07 19.67 -22.60
CA VAL A 319 6.21 19.98 -23.47
C VAL A 319 5.95 19.40 -24.86
N ARG A 320 5.91 20.28 -25.86
CA ARG A 320 5.59 19.90 -27.25
C ARG A 320 6.60 20.46 -28.25
N ARG A 321 6.98 19.65 -29.24
CA ARG A 321 7.75 20.09 -30.40
C ARG A 321 7.02 19.67 -31.67
N ASN A 322 6.74 20.62 -32.55
CA ASN A 322 6.12 20.37 -33.87
C ASN A 322 4.81 19.55 -33.82
N GLY A 323 4.04 19.66 -32.73
CA GLY A 323 2.79 18.91 -32.54
C GLY A 323 2.93 17.62 -31.71
N ASP A 324 4.16 17.10 -31.58
CA ASP A 324 4.43 15.90 -30.80
C ASP A 324 4.60 16.21 -29.31
N THR A 325 3.89 15.48 -28.46
CA THR A 325 4.00 15.58 -27.00
C THR A 325 5.23 14.81 -26.51
N LEU A 326 6.24 15.55 -26.06
CA LEU A 326 7.50 14.98 -25.58
C LEU A 326 7.42 14.54 -24.11
N GLY A 327 6.69 15.29 -23.29
CA GLY A 327 6.59 15.01 -21.86
C GLY A 327 5.74 16.02 -21.10
N LEU A 328 5.70 15.80 -19.79
CA LEU A 328 4.98 16.65 -18.83
C LEU A 328 5.99 17.30 -17.90
N LEU A 329 5.71 18.55 -17.52
CA LEU A 329 6.50 19.24 -16.52
C LEU A 329 5.62 19.63 -15.33
N THR A 330 6.07 19.20 -14.15
CA THR A 330 5.41 19.46 -12.86
C THR A 330 6.26 20.39 -12.01
N LEU A 331 5.65 21.02 -11.00
CA LEU A 331 6.38 21.86 -10.04
C LEU A 331 7.48 21.08 -9.29
N GLN A 332 7.32 19.77 -9.12
CA GLN A 332 8.34 18.95 -8.48
C GLN A 332 9.55 18.74 -9.40
N GLY A 333 9.35 18.56 -10.71
CA GLY A 333 10.43 18.52 -11.69
C GLY A 333 11.23 19.82 -11.71
N LEU A 334 10.55 20.97 -11.65
CA LEU A 334 11.19 22.29 -11.58
C LEU A 334 12.09 22.46 -10.34
N LYS A 335 11.72 21.85 -9.20
CA LYS A 335 12.51 21.90 -7.96
C LYS A 335 13.78 21.05 -8.01
N GLN A 336 13.92 20.13 -8.96
CA GLN A 336 15.12 19.30 -9.08
C GLN A 336 16.31 20.08 -9.64
N ALA A 337 16.06 21.12 -10.44
CA ALA A 337 17.10 22.02 -10.92
C ALA A 337 17.46 23.07 -9.84
N PRO A 338 18.75 23.28 -9.54
CA PRO A 338 19.19 24.37 -8.67
C PRO A 338 18.73 25.73 -9.19
N LYS A 339 18.22 26.61 -8.32
CA LYS A 339 17.73 27.95 -8.72
C LYS A 339 18.77 28.81 -9.46
N SER A 340 20.06 28.59 -9.17
CA SER A 340 21.20 29.26 -9.82
C SER A 340 21.35 28.87 -11.29
N GLU A 341 20.83 27.73 -11.70
CA GLU A 341 20.97 27.19 -13.06
C GLU A 341 19.72 27.41 -13.92
N TRP A 342 18.61 27.89 -13.34
CA TRP A 342 17.33 28.06 -14.04
C TRP A 342 17.40 28.94 -15.29
N ASP A 343 18.39 29.83 -15.38
CA ASP A 343 18.64 30.70 -16.54
C ASP A 343 19.24 29.95 -17.74
N ARG A 344 19.83 28.77 -17.52
CA ARG A 344 20.50 27.94 -18.54
C ARG A 344 19.85 26.57 -18.71
N THR A 345 19.13 26.09 -17.70
CA THR A 345 18.40 24.82 -17.74
C THR A 345 17.16 24.95 -18.62
N ARG A 346 17.14 24.18 -19.71
CA ARG A 346 15.99 24.04 -20.60
C ARG A 346 14.91 23.13 -20.02
N VAL A 347 13.66 23.41 -20.35
CA VAL A 347 12.48 22.64 -19.90
C VAL A 347 12.56 21.17 -20.30
N ASP A 348 13.10 20.83 -21.48
CA ASP A 348 13.28 19.44 -21.92
C ASP A 348 14.23 18.60 -21.06
N SER A 349 15.15 19.23 -20.33
CA SER A 349 16.07 18.52 -19.44
C SER A 349 15.47 18.19 -18.08
N VAL A 350 14.38 18.87 -17.70
CA VAL A 350 13.69 18.69 -16.41
C VAL A 350 12.28 18.11 -16.55
N MET A 351 11.82 17.90 -17.78
CA MET A 351 10.52 17.27 -18.05
C MET A 351 10.54 15.78 -17.69
N SER A 352 9.37 15.26 -17.31
CA SER A 352 9.12 13.83 -17.25
C SER A 352 8.71 13.34 -18.65
N PRO A 353 9.51 12.48 -19.31
CA PRO A 353 9.18 11.97 -20.63
C PRO A 353 7.83 11.24 -20.62
N LEU A 354 7.04 11.39 -21.68
CA LEU A 354 5.73 10.73 -21.75
C LEU A 354 5.83 9.20 -21.61
N ALA A 355 6.91 8.60 -22.14
CA ALA A 355 7.19 7.16 -22.03
C ALA A 355 7.34 6.66 -20.58
N ASN A 356 7.73 7.53 -19.65
CA ASN A 356 7.92 7.19 -18.23
C ASN A 356 6.81 7.76 -17.35
N THR A 357 5.76 8.32 -17.95
CA THR A 357 4.67 8.95 -17.21
C THR A 357 3.45 8.04 -17.17
N SER A 358 2.93 7.84 -15.97
CA SER A 358 1.67 7.15 -15.71
C SER A 358 0.52 7.85 -16.45
N TYR A 359 -0.26 7.10 -17.21
CA TYR A 359 -1.38 7.62 -17.97
C TYR A 359 -2.68 6.88 -17.67
N THR A 360 -3.80 7.57 -17.93
CA THR A 360 -5.16 7.04 -17.84
C THR A 360 -6.02 7.60 -18.98
N GLY A 361 -7.19 6.99 -19.22
CA GLY A 361 -8.14 7.44 -20.22
C GLY A 361 -9.14 8.46 -19.64
N PRO A 362 -9.74 9.32 -20.48
CA PRO A 362 -10.76 10.28 -20.02
C PRO A 362 -12.04 9.59 -19.52
N ASP A 363 -12.37 8.43 -20.07
CA ASP A 363 -13.54 7.63 -19.68
C ASP A 363 -13.31 6.70 -18.50
N ALA A 364 -12.09 6.65 -17.96
CA ALA A 364 -11.79 5.84 -16.78
C ALA A 364 -12.56 6.38 -15.56
N GLU A 365 -12.90 5.49 -14.63
CA GLU A 365 -13.51 5.89 -13.37
C GLU A 365 -12.53 6.70 -12.52
N LEU A 366 -13.02 7.77 -11.90
CA LEU A 366 -12.22 8.67 -11.08
C LEU A 366 -11.60 7.94 -9.87
N TRP A 367 -12.33 6.99 -9.28
CA TRP A 367 -11.82 6.13 -8.21
C TRP A 367 -10.63 5.27 -8.67
N SER A 368 -10.75 4.60 -9.81
CA SER A 368 -9.66 3.78 -10.37
C SER A 368 -8.42 4.60 -10.70
N ALA A 369 -8.59 5.85 -11.15
CA ALA A 369 -7.48 6.76 -11.38
C ALA A 369 -6.77 7.16 -10.07
N LEU A 370 -7.53 7.39 -8.99
CA LEU A 370 -6.95 7.68 -7.67
C LEU A 370 -6.19 6.45 -7.10
N GLU A 371 -6.75 5.24 -7.24
CA GLU A 371 -6.07 3.99 -6.88
C GLU A 371 -4.77 3.80 -7.69
N GLN A 372 -4.79 4.14 -8.98
CA GLN A 372 -3.60 4.09 -9.83
C GLN A 372 -2.52 5.05 -9.34
N MET A 373 -2.87 6.29 -9.00
CA MET A 373 -1.95 7.27 -8.43
C MET A 373 -1.26 6.74 -7.16
N GLU A 374 -2.04 6.12 -6.26
CA GLU A 374 -1.52 5.54 -5.03
C GLU A 374 -0.60 4.34 -5.30
N ARG A 375 -1.04 3.41 -6.17
CA ARG A 375 -0.26 2.21 -6.54
C ARG A 375 1.07 2.56 -7.20
N GLU A 376 1.08 3.55 -8.08
CA GLU A 376 2.27 3.96 -8.83
C GLU A 376 3.12 4.97 -8.06
N GLY A 377 2.61 5.51 -6.94
CA GLY A 377 3.29 6.48 -6.11
C GLY A 377 3.49 7.83 -6.80
N VAL A 378 2.53 8.21 -7.65
CA VAL A 378 2.53 9.45 -8.42
C VAL A 378 1.41 10.36 -7.92
N ASP A 379 1.64 11.67 -7.98
CA ASP A 379 0.64 12.66 -7.56
C ASP A 379 -0.28 13.10 -8.71
N GLN A 380 0.03 12.66 -9.94
CA GLN A 380 -0.57 13.15 -11.17
C GLN A 380 -0.59 12.02 -12.22
N LEU A 381 -1.63 12.01 -13.04
CA LEU A 381 -1.78 11.11 -14.20
C LEU A 381 -1.97 11.94 -15.46
N ALA A 382 -1.27 11.54 -16.52
CA ALA A 382 -1.52 12.05 -17.85
C ALA A 382 -2.85 11.49 -18.37
N VAL A 383 -3.74 12.33 -18.90
CA VAL A 383 -4.98 11.85 -19.52
C VAL A 383 -4.78 11.79 -21.02
N VAL A 384 -4.85 10.59 -21.59
CA VAL A 384 -4.57 10.35 -23.02
C VAL A 384 -5.81 9.76 -23.69
N ALA A 385 -6.21 10.35 -24.82
CA ALA A 385 -7.27 9.84 -25.68
C ALA A 385 -6.75 9.71 -27.11
N SER A 386 -6.98 8.56 -27.75
CA SER A 386 -6.53 8.31 -29.14
C SER A 386 -5.05 8.60 -29.39
N GLY A 387 -4.18 8.33 -28.40
CA GLY A 387 -2.74 8.57 -28.47
C GLY A 387 -2.32 10.03 -28.28
N GLN A 388 -3.25 10.94 -28.00
CA GLN A 388 -2.96 12.35 -27.71
C GLN A 388 -3.24 12.69 -26.25
N LEU A 389 -2.38 13.50 -25.66
CA LEU A 389 -2.60 14.06 -24.33
C LEU A 389 -3.76 15.08 -24.39
N VAL A 390 -4.84 14.80 -23.68
CA VAL A 390 -6.05 15.64 -23.62
C VAL A 390 -6.21 16.39 -22.30
N GLY A 391 -5.47 15.99 -21.26
CA GLY A 391 -5.50 16.66 -19.98
C GLY A 391 -4.54 16.05 -18.96
N MET A 392 -4.63 16.53 -17.74
CA MET A 392 -3.92 15.99 -16.59
C MET A 392 -4.88 15.90 -15.42
N LEU A 393 -4.79 14.81 -14.66
CA LEU A 393 -5.50 14.65 -13.40
C LEU A 393 -4.48 14.70 -12.27
N SER A 394 -4.65 15.59 -11.30
CA SER A 394 -3.87 15.63 -10.07
C SER A 394 -4.72 15.34 -8.83
N ARG A 395 -4.09 15.00 -7.71
CA ARG A 395 -4.80 14.84 -6.41
C ARG A 395 -5.59 16.10 -6.03
N ASP A 396 -5.05 17.29 -6.32
CA ASP A 396 -5.72 18.56 -6.06
C ASP A 396 -7.01 18.69 -6.88
N ASP A 397 -6.99 18.24 -8.14
CA ASP A 397 -8.17 18.27 -9.02
C ASP A 397 -9.28 17.35 -8.50
N VAL A 398 -8.92 16.15 -8.03
CA VAL A 398 -9.87 15.21 -7.40
C VAL A 398 -10.49 15.84 -6.16
N VAL A 399 -9.69 16.46 -5.28
CA VAL A 399 -10.18 17.13 -4.06
C VAL A 399 -11.10 18.31 -4.40
N ASN A 400 -10.75 19.11 -5.39
CA ASN A 400 -11.59 20.22 -5.84
C ASN A 400 -12.92 19.71 -6.38
N HIS A 401 -12.91 18.66 -7.21
CA HIS A 401 -14.11 18.05 -7.75
C HIS A 401 -14.99 17.46 -6.62
N MET A 402 -14.40 16.80 -5.62
CA MET A 402 -15.14 16.31 -4.46
C MET A 402 -15.83 17.43 -3.67
N ASN A 403 -15.18 18.58 -3.50
CA ASN A 403 -15.77 19.72 -2.81
C ASN A 403 -16.99 20.26 -3.59
N VAL A 404 -16.93 20.24 -4.92
CA VAL A 404 -18.07 20.59 -5.78
C VAL A 404 -19.19 19.57 -5.62
N LEU A 405 -18.91 18.27 -5.67
CA LEU A 405 -19.92 17.22 -5.50
C LEU A 405 -20.63 17.33 -4.14
N ARG A 406 -19.89 17.52 -3.06
CA ARG A 406 -20.46 17.72 -1.71
C ARG A 406 -21.34 18.97 -1.60
N ALA A 407 -21.00 20.04 -2.32
CA ALA A 407 -21.78 21.27 -2.32
C ALA A 407 -23.09 21.12 -3.13
N VAL A 408 -23.10 20.26 -4.15
CA VAL A 408 -24.25 20.05 -5.04
C VAL A 408 -25.20 18.96 -4.51
N GLU A 409 -24.67 17.87 -3.96
CA GLU A 409 -25.47 16.69 -3.57
C GLU A 409 -26.00 16.75 -2.12
N GLY A 410 -25.51 17.68 -1.30
CA GLY A 410 -25.88 17.79 0.11
C GLY A 410 -25.24 16.68 0.99
N PRO A 411 -25.26 16.84 2.32
CA PRO A 411 -24.65 15.90 3.27
C PRO A 411 -25.32 14.53 3.37
#